data_AF-A0A9Q1MFR0-F1
#
_entry.id   AF-A0A9Q1MFR0-F1
#
_cell.length_a   1.000
_cell.length_b   1.000
_cell.length_c   1.000
_cell.angle_alpha   90.00
_cell.angle_beta   90.00
_cell.angle_gamma   90.00
#
_symmetry.space_group_name_H-M   'P 1'
#
loop_
_entity.id
_entity.type
_entity.pdbx_description
1 polymer ?
#
loop_
_entity_poly.entity_id
_entity_poly.type
_entity_poly.pdbx_seq_one_letter_code
_entity_poly.pdbx_strand_id
1 'polypeptide(L)'
;MPCQLMVGFFAYAKSLDINVDKEELEDAKWHSREDVIKALTIAEYKKAQRTAAGKVDQICKGVERGQSLSSDFNVESGELVPMFIPGPFAVAHHLISSWVNGVEAQVKQLASSFSNL
;
A
#
# COMPACT_ATOMS: atom_id res chain seq x y z
N MET A 1 -1.68 25.71 -0.61
CA MET A 1 -1.65 24.24 -0.50
C MET A 1 -1.70 23.87 0.97
N PRO A 2 -2.64 23.03 1.42
CA PRO A 2 -2.59 22.49 2.78
C PRO A 2 -1.37 21.58 2.91
N CYS A 3 -0.59 21.76 3.97
CA CYS A 3 0.49 20.84 4.34
C CYS A 3 -0.05 19.88 5.39
N GLN A 4 0.03 18.58 5.14
CA GLN A 4 -0.48 17.53 6.04
C GLN A 4 0.66 16.65 6.52
N LEU A 5 0.64 16.30 7.81
CA LEU A 5 1.51 15.29 8.42
C LEU A 5 0.66 14.07 8.76
N MET A 6 0.94 12.92 8.14
CA MET A 6 0.23 11.68 8.44
C MET A 6 0.95 10.91 9.55
N VAL A 7 0.24 10.60 10.63
CA VAL A 7 0.76 9.79 11.75
C VAL A 7 0.01 8.46 11.77
N GLY A 8 0.72 7.35 11.60
CA GLY A 8 0.14 6.01 11.55
C GLY A 8 0.09 5.33 12.93
N PHE A 9 -1.00 4.61 13.20
CA PHE A 9 -1.22 3.90 14.47
C PHE A 9 -1.77 2.49 14.25
N PHE A 10 -1.53 1.62 15.22
CA PHE A 10 -2.25 0.35 15.37
C PHE A 10 -3.24 0.45 16.52
N ALA A 11 -4.47 0.03 16.30
CA ALA A 11 -5.54 0.06 17.28
C ALA A 11 -6.26 -1.29 17.34
N TYR A 12 -6.76 -1.62 18.53
CA TYR A 12 -7.61 -2.79 18.75
C TYR A 12 -9.06 -2.32 18.91
N ALA A 13 -9.95 -2.88 18.11
CA ALA A 13 -11.37 -2.55 18.19
C ALA A 13 -12.00 -3.14 19.45
N LYS A 14 -12.91 -2.38 20.07
CA LYS A 14 -13.67 -2.82 21.25
C LYS A 14 -14.94 -3.61 20.88
N SER A 15 -15.43 -3.47 19.65
CA SER A 15 -16.57 -4.19 19.08
C SER A 15 -16.29 -4.51 17.61
N LEU A 16 -17.03 -5.47 17.06
CA LEU A 16 -17.06 -5.83 15.64
C LEU A 16 -18.22 -5.16 14.88
N ASP A 17 -19.14 -4.48 15.58
CA ASP A 17 -20.25 -3.77 14.94
C ASP A 17 -19.73 -2.60 14.10
N ILE A 18 -20.15 -2.52 12.85
CA ILE A 18 -19.81 -1.43 11.93
C ILE A 18 -21.08 -0.61 11.67
N ASN A 19 -21.02 0.69 11.96
CA ASN A 19 -22.04 1.66 11.57
C ASN A 19 -21.37 2.69 10.64
N VAL A 20 -21.63 2.61 9.33
CA VAL A 20 -20.94 3.43 8.32
C VAL A 20 -21.64 4.76 8.16
N ASP A 21 -20.92 5.86 8.38
CA ASP A 21 -21.35 7.19 7.96
C ASP A 21 -21.18 7.34 6.44
N LYS A 22 -22.30 7.41 5.72
CA LYS A 22 -22.34 7.49 4.26
C LYS A 22 -22.06 8.89 3.71
N GLU A 23 -21.96 9.92 4.56
CA GLU A 23 -21.51 11.25 4.13
C GLU A 23 -19.99 11.28 3.93
N GLU A 24 -19.23 10.50 4.70
CA GLU A 24 -17.77 10.42 4.63
C GLU A 24 -17.26 9.18 3.87
N LEU A 25 -17.87 8.01 4.09
CA LEU A 25 -17.38 6.73 3.58
C LEU A 25 -18.45 5.94 2.83
N GLU A 26 -18.09 5.44 1.64
CA GLU A 26 -18.98 4.60 0.84
C GLU A 26 -19.22 3.22 1.48
N ASP A 27 -18.18 2.58 2.03
CA ASP A 27 -18.24 1.24 2.62
C ASP A 27 -17.19 1.03 3.72
N ALA A 28 -17.47 0.10 4.65
CA ALA A 28 -16.50 -0.37 5.63
C ALA A 28 -16.80 -1.83 6.02
N LYS A 29 -15.77 -2.67 6.03
CA LYS A 29 -15.87 -4.11 6.32
C LYS A 29 -14.62 -4.63 7.01
N TRP A 30 -14.81 -5.68 7.81
CA TRP A 30 -13.71 -6.47 8.35
C TRP A 30 -13.11 -7.36 7.26
N HIS A 31 -11.78 -7.47 7.25
CA HIS A 31 -11.05 -8.37 6.36
C HIS A 31 -10.26 -9.40 7.15
N SER A 32 -10.27 -10.64 6.66
CA SER A 32 -9.39 -11.68 7.16
C SER A 32 -7.93 -11.35 6.83
N ARG A 33 -7.01 -11.84 7.66
CA ARG A 33 -5.57 -11.63 7.41
C ARG A 33 -5.14 -12.29 6.10
N GLU A 34 -5.75 -13.41 5.76
CA GLU A 34 -5.52 -14.17 4.54
C GLU A 34 -5.92 -13.36 3.30
N ASP A 35 -7.05 -12.66 3.33
CA ASP A 35 -7.49 -11.85 2.19
C ASP A 35 -6.62 -10.60 2.02
N VAL A 36 -6.13 -10.00 3.11
CA VAL A 36 -5.18 -8.89 3.05
C VAL A 36 -3.82 -9.36 2.49
N ILE A 37 -3.34 -10.54 2.88
CA ILE A 37 -2.13 -11.15 2.31
C ILE A 37 -2.29 -11.36 0.79
N LYS A 38 -3.42 -11.93 0.36
CA LYS A 38 -3.72 -12.11 -1.06
C LYS A 38 -3.74 -10.76 -1.77
N ALA A 39 -4.41 -9.75 -1.23
CA ALA A 39 -4.49 -8.42 -1.82
C ALA A 39 -3.10 -7.76 -1.95
N LEU A 40 -2.24 -7.87 -0.93
CA LEU A 40 -0.85 -7.39 -1.00
C LEU A 40 -0.01 -8.13 -2.06
N THR A 41 -0.26 -9.42 -2.24
CA THR A 41 0.48 -10.28 -3.17
C THR A 41 0.04 -10.05 -4.62
N ILE A 42 -1.26 -9.84 -4.83
CA ILE A 42 -1.90 -9.71 -6.14
C ILE A 42 -1.76 -8.29 -6.69
N ALA A 43 -1.80 -7.26 -5.82
CA ALA A 43 -1.88 -5.89 -6.29
C ALA A 43 -0.59 -5.41 -6.98
N GLU A 44 0.59 -5.44 -6.35
CA GLU A 44 1.58 -4.43 -6.79
C GLU A 44 3.07 -4.75 -6.66
N TYR A 45 3.53 -5.87 -6.11
CA TYR A 45 4.95 -5.90 -5.73
C TYR A 45 5.94 -5.85 -6.91
N LYS A 46 5.67 -6.54 -8.03
CA LYS A 46 6.62 -6.61 -9.17
C LYS A 46 6.34 -5.64 -10.32
N LYS A 47 5.07 -5.40 -10.64
CA LYS A 47 4.69 -4.64 -11.86
C LYS A 47 4.86 -3.12 -11.65
N ALA A 48 4.52 -2.63 -10.45
CA ALA A 48 4.68 -1.22 -10.10
C ALA A 48 6.15 -0.83 -9.91
N GLN A 49 6.97 -1.64 -9.21
CA GLN A 49 8.41 -1.36 -9.03
C GLN A 49 9.19 -1.35 -10.34
N ARG A 50 8.94 -2.32 -11.23
CA ARG A 50 9.61 -2.37 -12.55
C ARG A 50 9.28 -1.15 -13.40
N THR A 51 8.03 -0.71 -13.36
CA THR A 51 7.57 0.47 -14.11
C THR A 51 8.16 1.75 -13.53
N ALA A 52 8.20 1.90 -12.20
CA ALA A 52 8.79 3.06 -11.54
C ALA A 52 10.32 3.13 -11.76
N ALA A 53 11.04 2.03 -11.59
CA ALA A 53 12.47 1.95 -11.87
C ALA A 53 12.80 2.25 -13.33
N GLY A 54 12.00 1.73 -14.27
CA GLY A 54 12.14 2.05 -15.70
C GLY A 54 11.85 3.52 -16.04
N LYS A 55 10.90 4.15 -15.34
CA LYS A 55 10.62 5.59 -15.47
C LYS A 55 11.78 6.44 -14.94
N VAL A 56 12.38 6.08 -13.80
CA VAL A 56 13.58 6.74 -13.25
C VAL A 56 14.76 6.61 -14.21
N ASP A 57 15.01 5.41 -14.76
CA ASP A 57 16.07 5.18 -15.74
C ASP A 57 15.90 6.04 -17.01
N GLN A 58 14.66 6.18 -17.52
CA GLN A 58 14.39 7.06 -18.68
C GLN A 58 14.62 8.54 -18.36
N ILE A 59 14.28 8.99 -17.16
CA ILE A 59 14.51 10.38 -16.73
C ILE A 59 16.03 10.62 -16.62
N CYS A 60 16.78 9.71 -16.02
CA CYS A 60 18.24 9.79 -15.93
C CYS A 60 18.94 9.78 -17.30
N LYS A 61 18.31 9.19 -18.32
CA LYS A 61 18.82 9.16 -19.70
C LYS A 61 18.44 10.39 -20.54
N GLY A 62 17.68 11.35 -19.99
CA GLY A 62 17.38 12.62 -20.67
C GLY A 62 16.36 12.52 -21.82
N VAL A 63 15.47 11.52 -21.81
CA VAL A 63 14.40 11.41 -22.82
C VAL A 63 13.26 12.35 -22.47
N GLU A 64 13.07 13.42 -23.26
CA GLU A 64 11.95 14.35 -23.06
C GLU A 64 10.60 13.69 -23.39
N ARG A 65 9.66 13.70 -22.44
CA ARG A 65 8.33 13.08 -22.58
C ARG A 65 7.24 14.12 -22.80
N GLY A 66 6.68 14.13 -24.00
CA GLY A 66 5.51 14.93 -24.40
C GLY A 66 4.15 14.22 -24.31
N GLN A 67 3.93 13.30 -23.36
CA GLN A 67 2.59 12.67 -23.21
C GLN A 67 2.18 12.51 -21.74
N SER A 68 1.14 13.28 -21.37
CA SER A 68 0.31 13.09 -20.17
C SER A 68 -0.41 11.75 -20.28
N LEU A 69 -0.25 10.88 -19.28
CA LEU A 69 -0.99 9.61 -19.20
C LEU A 69 -1.43 9.37 -17.76
N SER A 70 -2.59 9.94 -17.44
CA SER A 70 -3.36 9.72 -16.20
C SER A 70 -4.10 8.37 -16.21
N SER A 71 -3.61 7.35 -16.91
CA SER A 71 -4.40 6.18 -17.30
C SER A 71 -3.66 4.86 -17.11
N ASP A 72 -2.98 4.67 -15.98
CA ASP A 72 -2.31 3.40 -15.63
C ASP A 72 -3.02 2.65 -14.48
N PHE A 73 -4.33 2.88 -14.25
CA PHE A 73 -5.18 2.03 -13.40
C PHE A 73 -6.03 1.09 -14.27
N ASN A 74 -5.43 0.38 -15.21
CA ASN A 74 -6.15 -0.68 -15.91
C ASN A 74 -5.98 -1.99 -15.12
N VAL A 75 -6.95 -2.27 -14.25
CA VAL A 75 -7.15 -3.55 -13.59
C VAL A 75 -7.67 -4.53 -14.64
N GLU A 76 -6.77 -5.17 -15.38
CA GLU A 76 -7.09 -6.40 -16.12
C GLU A 76 -6.53 -7.61 -15.36
N SER A 77 -7.39 -8.24 -14.56
CA SER A 77 -7.34 -9.68 -14.33
C SER A 77 -8.69 -10.11 -13.77
N GLY A 78 -9.38 -11.00 -14.48
CA GLY A 78 -10.76 -11.45 -14.24
C GLY A 78 -10.96 -12.30 -12.97
N GLU A 79 -10.25 -12.01 -11.90
CA GLU A 79 -10.50 -12.54 -10.56
C GLU A 79 -10.67 -11.32 -9.64
N LEU A 80 -11.89 -11.10 -9.16
CA LEU A 80 -12.23 -9.91 -8.36
C LEU A 80 -11.30 -9.86 -7.15
N VAL A 81 -10.34 -8.93 -7.15
CA VAL A 81 -9.47 -8.73 -6.00
C VAL A 81 -10.38 -8.35 -4.82
N PRO A 82 -10.34 -9.07 -3.68
CA PRO A 82 -11.32 -8.89 -2.61
C PRO A 82 -11.29 -7.50 -1.96
N MET A 83 -10.23 -6.71 -2.20
CA MET A 83 -9.98 -5.39 -1.63
C MET A 83 -8.84 -4.66 -2.37
N PHE A 84 -8.92 -3.33 -2.41
CA PHE A 84 -7.85 -2.44 -2.85
C PHE A 84 -6.80 -2.20 -1.75
N ILE A 85 -5.52 -2.21 -2.11
CA ILE A 85 -4.40 -1.83 -1.23
C ILE A 85 -3.67 -0.63 -1.85
N PRO A 86 -3.40 0.45 -1.08
CA PRO A 86 -2.64 1.59 -1.59
C PRO A 86 -1.20 1.23 -2.01
N GLY A 87 -0.62 2.07 -2.88
CA GLY A 87 0.75 1.95 -3.36
C GLY A 87 1.82 1.87 -2.26
N PRO A 88 3.02 1.31 -2.56
CA PRO A 88 4.04 0.99 -1.55
C PRO A 88 4.62 2.18 -0.79
N PHE A 89 4.39 3.40 -1.26
CA PHE A 89 4.84 4.64 -0.61
C PHE A 89 3.78 5.27 0.28
N ALA A 90 2.54 4.77 0.27
CA ALA A 90 1.47 5.29 1.12
C ALA A 90 1.67 4.80 2.57
N VAL A 91 1.46 5.68 3.55
CA VAL A 91 1.51 5.28 4.97
C VAL A 91 0.57 4.12 5.30
N ALA A 92 -0.61 4.08 4.67
CA ALA A 92 -1.56 2.99 4.81
C ALA A 92 -0.99 1.65 4.34
N HIS A 93 -0.22 1.63 3.24
CA HIS A 93 0.45 0.42 2.78
C HIS A 93 1.44 -0.10 3.82
N HIS A 94 2.25 0.79 4.41
CA HIS A 94 3.20 0.40 5.45
C HIS A 94 2.50 -0.16 6.69
N LEU A 95 1.39 0.43 7.12
CA LEU A 95 0.60 -0.07 8.25
C LEU A 95 0.03 -1.46 7.96
N ILE A 96 -0.60 -1.64 6.80
CA ILE A 96 -1.22 -2.91 6.40
C ILE A 96 -0.15 -4.02 6.25
N SER A 97 0.95 -3.72 5.56
CA SER A 97 2.06 -4.67 5.37
C SER A 97 2.72 -5.06 6.70
N SER A 98 2.91 -4.09 7.61
CA SER A 98 3.49 -4.35 8.94
C SER A 98 2.54 -5.20 9.80
N TRP A 99 1.24 -4.92 9.76
CA TRP A 99 0.23 -5.72 10.46
C TRP A 99 0.21 -7.17 9.95
N VAL A 100 0.28 -7.36 8.63
CA VAL A 100 0.34 -8.70 8.01
C VAL A 100 1.61 -9.47 8.40
N ASN A 101 2.78 -8.84 8.40
CA ASN A 101 4.05 -9.52 8.67
C ASN A 101 4.34 -9.70 10.17
N GLY A 102 3.59 -9.01 11.04
CA GLY A 102 3.80 -9.00 12.48
C GLY A 102 4.90 -8.01 12.89
N VAL A 103 4.65 -7.26 13.97
CA VAL A 103 5.56 -6.24 14.51
C VAL A 103 6.92 -6.83 14.93
N GLU A 104 6.96 -8.12 15.30
CA GLU A 104 8.19 -8.81 15.69
C GLU A 104 9.21 -8.97 14.55
N ALA A 105 8.76 -9.02 13.29
CA ALA A 105 9.66 -9.07 12.13
C ALA A 105 10.44 -7.76 11.96
N GLN A 106 9.84 -6.63 12.36
CA GLN A 106 10.46 -5.31 12.30
C GLN A 106 11.48 -5.09 13.42
N VAL A 107 11.27 -5.62 14.63
CA VAL A 107 12.31 -5.59 15.68
C VAL A 107 13.55 -6.34 15.23
N LYS A 108 13.39 -7.49 14.55
CA LYS A 108 14.53 -8.25 14.00
C LYS A 108 15.22 -7.52 12.85
N GLN A 109 14.48 -6.91 11.92
CA GLN A 109 15.05 -6.11 10.82
C GLN A 109 15.77 -4.85 11.33
N LEU A 110 15.16 -4.11 12.25
CA LEU A 110 15.75 -2.92 12.85
C LEU A 110 16.98 -3.28 13.70
N ALA A 111 16.90 -4.34 14.52
CA ALA A 111 18.05 -4.84 15.27
C ALA A 111 19.18 -5.29 14.33
N SER A 112 18.89 -5.97 13.22
CA SER A 112 19.91 -6.36 12.24
C SER A 112 20.55 -5.18 11.50
N SER A 113 19.81 -4.08 11.32
CA SER A 113 20.34 -2.85 10.69
C SER A 113 21.21 -2.04 11.65
N PHE A 114 20.97 -2.12 12.97
CA PHE A 114 21.84 -1.51 13.98
C PHE A 114 23.09 -2.34 14.31
N SER A 115 23.10 -3.65 14.03
CA SER A 115 24.29 -4.50 14.20
C SER A 115 25.38 -4.31 13.15
N ASN A 116 25.12 -3.50 12.11
CA ASN A 116 26.06 -3.21 11.02
C ASN A 116 26.61 -1.77 11.05
N LEU A 117 26.45 -1.07 12.19
CA LEU A 117 27.11 0.20 12.52
C LEU A 117 28.12 -0.04 13.64
#